data_AF-A0ABD3FX65-F1
#
_entry.id   AF-A0ABD3FX65-F1
#
_cell.length_a   1.000
_cell.length_b   1.000
_cell.length_c   1.000
_cell.angle_alpha   90.00
_cell.angle_beta   90.00
_cell.angle_gamma   90.00
#
_symmetry.space_group_name_H-M   'P 1'
#
loop_
_entity.id
_entity.type
_entity.pdbx_description
1 polymer ?
#
loop_
_entity_poly.entity_id
_entity_poly.type
_entity_poly.pdbx_seq_one_letter_code
_entity_poly.pdbx_strand_id
1 'polypeptide(L)'
;MGFADLTTVGTAPYNIVYQLWENGTASINTKDNDLGYFDKVVAAAKEAGVKLVVPLVNNWSDYGGMDVYVKQLGGKYHDDFYTDEKIKTAYKKYISTFINRYKKDDTIMSWELQ
;
A
#
# COMPACT_ATOMS: atom_id res chain seq x y z
N MET A 1 7.96 -5.47 -6.58
CA MET A 1 6.97 -4.44 -6.98
C MET A 1 6.27 -4.02 -5.71
N GLY A 2 6.26 -2.74 -5.38
CA GLY A 2 5.76 -2.22 -4.11
C GLY A 2 4.48 -1.43 -4.24
N PHE A 3 3.63 -1.49 -3.22
CA PHE A 3 2.56 -0.52 -3.05
C PHE A 3 3.18 0.80 -2.63
N ALA A 4 2.75 1.89 -3.24
CA ALA A 4 3.42 3.18 -3.15
C ALA A 4 3.26 3.87 -1.80
N ASP A 5 4.08 3.44 -0.85
CA ASP A 5 4.22 3.91 0.53
C ASP A 5 5.26 5.04 0.57
N LEU A 6 4.88 6.24 0.15
CA LEU A 6 5.83 7.32 -0.15
C LEU A 6 5.84 8.41 0.93
N THR A 7 6.90 9.23 0.93
CA THR A 7 7.09 10.38 1.85
C THR A 7 6.86 11.73 1.19
N THR A 8 6.52 11.74 -0.10
CA THR A 8 6.22 12.93 -0.87
C THR A 8 4.95 12.73 -1.68
N VAL A 9 4.09 13.74 -1.74
CA VAL A 9 2.94 13.74 -2.65
C VAL A 9 3.43 13.70 -4.10
N GLY A 10 2.79 12.85 -4.90
CA GLY A 10 2.99 12.84 -6.34
C GLY A 10 1.97 13.64 -7.12
N THR A 11 2.21 13.79 -8.42
CA THR A 11 1.24 14.39 -9.35
C THR A 11 0.93 13.37 -10.43
N ALA A 12 -0.24 12.74 -10.34
CA ALA A 12 -0.66 11.75 -11.31
C ALA A 12 -0.53 12.29 -12.75
N PRO A 13 -0.09 11.47 -13.73
CA PRO A 13 0.11 10.01 -13.64
C PRO A 13 1.43 9.57 -13.00
N TYR A 14 2.28 10.51 -12.56
CA TYR A 14 3.57 10.23 -11.96
C TYR A 14 3.44 10.23 -10.42
N ASN A 15 4.00 9.22 -9.73
CA ASN A 15 3.97 9.10 -8.27
C ASN A 15 2.56 8.94 -7.65
N ILE A 16 1.80 7.92 -8.03
CA ILE A 16 0.59 7.53 -7.28
C ILE A 16 1.01 7.15 -5.85
N VAL A 17 0.37 7.69 -4.81
CA VAL A 17 0.73 7.44 -3.41
C VAL A 17 -0.43 6.77 -2.68
N TYR A 18 -0.35 5.48 -2.37
CA TYR A 18 -1.44 4.81 -1.66
C TYR A 18 -1.40 5.07 -0.15
N GLN A 19 -0.22 5.25 0.41
CA GLN A 19 -0.02 5.67 1.79
C GLN A 19 1.07 6.75 1.82
N LEU A 20 0.74 7.89 2.40
CA LEU A 20 1.67 9.00 2.58
C LEU A 20 2.14 9.05 4.03
N TRP A 21 3.45 9.12 4.22
CA TRP A 21 4.08 9.26 5.53
C TRP A 21 4.64 10.66 5.74
N GLU A 22 4.19 11.32 6.81
CA GLU A 22 4.65 12.64 7.22
C GLU A 22 4.99 12.62 8.72
N ASN A 23 6.27 12.78 9.06
CA ASN A 23 6.76 12.89 10.44
C ASN A 23 6.21 11.80 11.39
N GLY A 24 6.30 10.54 10.97
CA GLY A 24 5.82 9.38 11.73
C GLY A 24 4.30 9.15 11.69
N THR A 25 3.56 9.95 10.92
CA THR A 25 2.11 9.81 10.74
C THR A 25 1.80 9.31 9.35
N ALA A 26 1.11 8.17 9.26
CA ALA A 26 0.60 7.63 8.00
C ALA A 26 -0.81 8.14 7.69
N SER A 27 -1.00 8.66 6.48
CA SER A 27 -2.30 9.00 5.91
C SER A 27 -2.58 8.13 4.68
N ILE A 28 -3.84 7.73 4.51
CA ILE A 28 -4.29 6.93 3.36
C ILE A 28 -5.39 7.75 2.72
N ASN A 29 -5.13 8.29 1.55
CA ASN A 29 -6.16 9.00 0.81
C ASN A 29 -6.97 7.99 0.01
N THR A 30 -8.25 7.86 0.38
CA THR A 30 -9.16 6.90 -0.23
C THR A 30 -9.97 7.49 -1.40
N LYS A 31 -9.69 8.75 -1.77
CA LYS A 31 -10.35 9.47 -2.87
C LYS A 31 -9.66 9.21 -4.22
N ASP A 32 -10.18 9.88 -5.25
CA ASP A 32 -9.90 9.67 -6.68
C ASP A 32 -8.42 9.76 -7.08
N ASN A 33 -7.59 10.48 -6.32
CA ASN A 33 -6.21 10.74 -6.70
C ASN A 33 -5.20 9.67 -6.22
N ASP A 34 -5.63 8.71 -5.38
CA ASP A 34 -4.74 7.69 -4.81
C ASP A 34 -5.33 6.29 -4.99
N LEU A 35 -6.09 5.73 -4.03
CA LEU A 35 -6.75 4.43 -4.23
C LEU A 35 -7.73 4.43 -5.44
N GLY A 36 -8.24 5.60 -5.83
CA GLY A 36 -9.02 5.77 -7.06
C GLY A 36 -8.29 5.31 -8.33
N TYR A 37 -6.95 5.35 -8.37
CA TYR A 37 -6.19 4.78 -9.49
C TYR A 37 -6.21 3.25 -9.46
N PHE A 38 -6.17 2.64 -8.28
CA PHE A 38 -6.31 1.18 -8.19
C PHE A 38 -7.71 0.73 -8.58
N ASP A 39 -8.75 1.53 -8.33
CA ASP A 39 -10.10 1.25 -8.86
C ASP A 39 -10.10 1.15 -10.39
N LYS A 40 -9.34 2.02 -11.09
CA LYS A 40 -9.20 1.96 -12.56
C LYS A 40 -8.49 0.68 -13.00
N VAL A 41 -7.48 0.22 -12.25
CA VAL A 41 -6.80 -1.06 -12.51
C VAL A 41 -7.78 -2.22 -12.34
N VAL A 42 -8.57 -2.24 -11.27
CA VAL A 42 -9.61 -3.26 -11.03
C VAL A 42 -10.65 -3.24 -12.14
N ALA A 43 -11.13 -2.07 -12.55
CA ALA A 43 -12.11 -1.94 -13.64
C ALA A 43 -11.56 -2.47 -14.97
N ALA A 44 -10.33 -2.10 -15.34
CA ALA A 44 -9.68 -2.58 -16.55
C ALA A 44 -9.44 -4.11 -16.53
N ALA A 45 -9.02 -4.65 -15.37
CA ALA A 45 -8.85 -6.09 -15.19
C ALA A 45 -10.17 -6.85 -15.37
N LYS A 46 -11.26 -6.30 -14.80
CA LYS A 46 -12.60 -6.87 -14.93
C LYS A 46 -13.09 -6.87 -16.37
N GLU A 47 -12.92 -5.76 -17.09
CA GLU A 47 -13.27 -5.64 -18.52
C GLU A 47 -12.49 -6.65 -19.38
N ALA A 48 -11.20 -6.85 -19.06
CA ALA A 48 -10.35 -7.82 -19.74
C ALA A 48 -10.57 -9.28 -19.30
N GLY A 49 -11.43 -9.54 -18.31
CA GLY A 49 -11.67 -10.90 -17.79
C GLY A 49 -10.46 -11.52 -17.07
N VAL A 50 -9.52 -10.70 -16.59
CA VAL A 50 -8.33 -11.15 -15.84
C VAL A 50 -8.53 -10.95 -14.35
N LYS A 51 -7.87 -11.79 -13.54
CA LYS A 51 -7.90 -11.70 -12.08
C LYS A 51 -6.56 -11.17 -11.55
N LEU A 52 -6.61 -10.43 -10.44
CA LEU A 52 -5.45 -9.74 -9.85
C LEU A 52 -4.91 -10.49 -8.62
N VAL A 53 -3.60 -10.72 -8.58
CA VAL A 53 -2.85 -11.03 -7.35
C VAL A 53 -2.24 -9.72 -6.88
N VAL A 54 -2.56 -9.33 -5.65
CA VAL A 54 -2.28 -7.98 -5.16
C VAL A 54 -1.32 -8.04 -3.98
N PRO A 55 -0.03 -7.66 -4.16
CA PRO A 55 0.87 -7.49 -3.02
C PRO A 55 0.38 -6.39 -2.09
N LEU A 56 0.77 -6.39 -0.82
CA LEU A 56 0.29 -5.40 0.16
C LEU A 56 1.40 -4.52 0.73
N VAL A 57 2.67 -4.86 0.49
CA VAL A 57 3.87 -4.07 0.83
C VAL A 57 5.03 -4.57 -0.03
N ASN A 58 6.12 -3.80 -0.13
CA ASN A 58 7.37 -4.25 -0.76
C ASN A 58 8.42 -4.59 0.29
N ASN A 59 9.13 -5.70 0.13
CA ASN A 59 10.36 -5.94 0.89
C ASN A 59 11.45 -4.93 0.53
N TRP A 60 11.56 -4.56 -0.76
CA TRP A 60 12.59 -3.62 -1.22
C TRP A 60 12.17 -2.16 -1.04
N SER A 61 13.14 -1.24 -1.05
CA SER A 61 12.89 0.19 -0.85
C SER A 61 12.18 0.89 -2.02
N ASP A 62 12.01 0.19 -3.16
CA ASP A 62 11.27 0.73 -4.30
C ASP A 62 9.83 1.00 -3.89
N TYR A 63 9.36 2.22 -4.21
CA TYR A 63 8.07 2.73 -3.78
C TYR A 63 7.90 2.84 -2.26
N GLY A 64 9.00 2.91 -1.52
CA GLY A 64 9.05 3.02 -0.07
C GLY A 64 9.28 1.67 0.61
N GLY A 65 8.27 0.79 0.55
CA GLY A 65 8.33 -0.55 1.14
C GLY A 65 8.45 -0.55 2.66
N MET A 66 8.85 -1.70 3.22
CA MET A 66 9.00 -1.89 4.68
C MET A 66 9.91 -0.84 5.33
N ASP A 67 10.96 -0.40 4.63
CA ASP A 67 11.92 0.58 5.13
C ASP A 67 11.28 1.93 5.47
N VAL A 68 10.21 2.34 4.79
CA VAL A 68 9.49 3.58 5.14
C VAL A 68 8.79 3.43 6.49
N TYR A 69 8.15 2.30 6.76
CA TYR A 69 7.55 2.02 8.06
C TYR A 69 8.61 2.03 9.18
N VAL A 70 9.73 1.33 8.95
CA VAL A 70 10.85 1.26 9.90
C VAL A 70 11.37 2.67 10.21
N LYS A 71 11.70 3.47 9.19
CA LYS A 71 12.23 4.83 9.39
C LYS A 71 11.24 5.76 10.06
N GLN A 72 9.98 5.73 9.67
CA GLN A 72 8.96 6.65 10.16
C GLN A 72 8.54 6.35 11.60
N LEU A 73 8.66 5.10 12.05
CA LEU A 73 8.24 4.68 13.38
C LEU A 73 9.40 4.44 14.35
N GLY A 74 10.63 4.80 13.94
CA GLY A 74 11.82 4.76 14.78
C GLY A 74 12.46 3.38 14.93
N GLY A 75 12.16 2.45 14.02
CA GLY A 75 12.89 1.19 13.88
C GLY A 75 14.32 1.43 13.37
N LYS A 76 15.18 0.44 13.58
CA LYS A 76 16.62 0.50 13.29
C LYS A 76 17.02 -0.45 12.16
N TYR A 77 16.39 -1.61 12.08
CA TYR A 77 16.70 -2.65 11.11
C TYR A 77 15.49 -2.95 10.23
N HIS A 78 15.75 -3.39 8.99
CA HIS A 78 14.70 -3.77 8.05
C HIS A 78 13.69 -4.75 8.66
N ASP A 79 14.21 -5.77 9.34
CA ASP A 79 13.41 -6.85 9.95
C ASP A 79 12.58 -6.39 11.17
N ASP A 80 12.77 -5.16 11.64
CA ASP A 80 11.90 -4.56 12.66
C ASP A 80 10.46 -4.44 12.14
N PHE A 81 10.26 -4.42 10.82
CA PHE A 81 8.94 -4.49 10.20
C PHE A 81 8.12 -5.69 10.68
N TYR A 82 8.76 -6.83 10.88
CA TYR A 82 8.10 -8.08 11.29
C TYR A 82 7.92 -8.21 12.80
N THR A 83 8.67 -7.44 13.59
CA THR A 83 8.78 -7.66 15.05
C THR A 83 8.28 -6.50 15.89
N ASP A 84 8.38 -5.25 15.42
CA ASP A 84 7.92 -4.07 16.14
C ASP A 84 6.38 -3.93 16.07
N GLU A 85 5.74 -3.85 17.23
CA GLU A 85 4.27 -3.79 17.33
C GLU A 85 3.68 -2.49 16.75
N LYS A 86 4.40 -1.36 16.79
CA LYS A 86 3.93 -0.10 16.19
C LYS A 86 3.94 -0.22 14.68
N ILE A 87 5.00 -0.79 14.12
CA ILE A 87 5.11 -1.02 12.67
C ILE A 87 4.02 -1.98 12.18
N LYS A 88 3.86 -3.13 12.85
CA LYS A 88 2.78 -4.08 12.55
C LYS A 88 1.40 -3.45 12.65
N THR A 89 1.17 -2.60 13.65
CA THR A 89 -0.11 -1.90 13.82
C THR A 89 -0.39 -0.94 12.67
N ALA A 90 0.61 -0.16 12.25
CA ALA A 90 0.48 0.72 11.10
C ALA A 90 0.21 -0.05 9.79
N TYR A 91 0.94 -1.15 9.56
CA TYR A 91 0.73 -2.01 8.40
C TYR A 91 -0.66 -2.65 8.38
N LYS A 92 -1.11 -3.20 9.52
CA LYS A 92 -2.47 -3.76 9.66
C LYS A 92 -3.57 -2.72 9.41
N LYS A 93 -3.35 -1.48 9.83
CA LYS A 93 -4.27 -0.37 9.54
C LYS A 93 -4.35 -0.11 8.04
N TYR A 94 -3.22 -0.06 7.35
CA TYR A 94 -3.15 0.11 5.89
C TYR A 94 -3.88 -0.99 5.14
N ILE A 95 -3.51 -2.26 5.36
CA ILE A 95 -4.14 -3.38 4.65
C ILE A 95 -5.62 -3.51 4.97
N SER A 96 -6.05 -3.16 6.18
CA SER A 96 -7.48 -3.15 6.54
C SER A 96 -8.24 -2.12 5.70
N THR A 97 -7.72 -0.92 5.52
CA THR A 97 -8.32 0.10 4.64
C THR A 97 -8.40 -0.40 3.19
N PHE A 98 -7.31 -0.98 2.68
CA PHE A 98 -7.23 -1.46 1.31
C PHE A 98 -8.18 -2.64 1.05
N ILE A 99 -8.07 -3.70 1.84
CA ILE A 99 -8.89 -4.91 1.71
C ILE A 99 -10.37 -4.58 1.87
N ASN A 100 -10.75 -3.71 2.82
CA ASN A 100 -12.16 -3.37 3.00
C ASN A 100 -12.80 -2.71 1.77
N ARG A 101 -12.01 -2.01 0.94
CA ARG A 101 -12.48 -1.41 -0.31
C ARG A 101 -12.80 -2.47 -1.37
N TYR A 102 -12.00 -3.54 -1.45
CA TYR A 102 -12.03 -4.49 -2.57
C TYR A 102 -12.48 -5.91 -2.22
N LYS A 103 -12.67 -6.25 -0.93
CA LYS A 103 -12.99 -7.62 -0.47
C LYS A 103 -14.25 -8.27 -1.06
N LYS A 104 -15.13 -7.48 -1.68
CA LYS A 104 -16.36 -7.96 -2.34
C LYS A 104 -16.22 -8.04 -3.88
N ASP A 105 -15.11 -7.57 -4.43
CA ASP A 105 -14.84 -7.59 -5.86
C ASP A 105 -14.14 -8.90 -6.22
N ASP A 106 -14.82 -9.72 -7.03
CA ASP A 106 -14.30 -11.03 -7.44
C ASP A 106 -13.15 -10.92 -8.43
N THR A 107 -12.83 -9.73 -8.95
CA THR A 107 -11.67 -9.46 -9.80
C THR A 107 -10.36 -9.67 -9.03
N ILE A 108 -10.39 -9.56 -7.70
CA ILE A 108 -9.24 -9.90 -6.87
C ILE A 108 -9.17 -11.41 -6.65
N MET A 109 -8.10 -12.04 -7.13
CA MET A 109 -7.82 -13.46 -6.92
C MET A 109 -7.29 -13.72 -5.52
N SER A 110 -6.29 -12.94 -5.09
CA SER A 110 -5.62 -13.13 -3.81
C SER A 110 -4.87 -11.88 -3.35
N TRP A 111 -4.59 -11.86 -2.04
CA TRP A 111 -3.77 -10.85 -1.38
C TRP A 111 -2.41 -11.47 -1.04
N GLU A 112 -1.32 -10.82 -1.41
CA GLU A 112 0.04 -11.30 -1.17
C GLU A 112 0.70 -10.46 -0.07
N LEU A 113 1.09 -11.14 1.00
CA LEU A 113 1.94 -10.57 2.05
C LEU A 113 3.41 -10.72 1.67
N GLN A 114 4.22 -9.84 2.22
CA GLN A 114 5.68 -9.90 2.15
C GLN A 114 6.21 -9.86 3.59
#